data_AF-A0A4Z0EG84-F1
#
_entry.id   AF-A0A4Z0EG84-F1
#
_cell.length_a   1.000
_cell.length_b   1.000
_cell.length_c   1.000
_cell.angle_alpha   90.00
_cell.angle_beta   90.00
_cell.angle_gamma   90.00
#
_symmetry.space_group_name_H-M   'P 1'
#
loop_
_entity.id
_entity.type
_entity.pdbx_description
1 polymer ?
#
loop_
_entity_poly.entity_id
_entity_poly.type
_entity_poly.pdbx_seq_one_letter_code
_entity_poly.pdbx_strand_id
1 'polypeptide(L)'
;MHLSVDWMPDNFYNDETKELILKNASTDPAQQNVSAFFDALRPIEGGYQADIFAFVAVKHLGVFTLVQASLFRNTSIDLEKSSFETSDVLAGRFNISEVNMSSEEFIRRALLGSISTPFGELRFPSGEAGRYATNFEPFHEDGLAIQQRLNVLRLDGAIVDGYLDVVALGWHLRAALEPYHGLEDVLHSLQLGSLRGNLNISVIAFQVALIDTDSYISGNEAFLKVRLANSLDNKGFRLGYRVLHQGKVFARTSLCGEELNWEESEKFKIGNVKIEVPSSSVIQCFASYSGVAQHFFWIVDPTTSQNPRRTAFEVFDLELVLLREFLSKQGRGQNARDLEIGVSWLLWLLGLSTATLGGTAKTQDFADLIATTPEGHFFVVECTTGLLKADNKLPMLIQRAQLVKERIVLSGNRHLKVIPVMVTSRTREEIRADLDQAERLGVLVITKEVIEEVLTRTITIPNADSLFIEAERAVHENLSKYHLEQ
;
A
#
# COMPACT_ATOMS: atom_id res chain seq x y z
N MET A 1 52.18 -12.06 -21.38
CA MET A 1 52.58 -10.67 -21.70
C MET A 1 51.84 -9.79 -20.72
N HIS A 2 52.52 -9.36 -19.67
CA HIS A 2 51.95 -8.59 -18.55
C HIS A 2 51.67 -7.15 -19.00
N LEU A 3 50.47 -6.65 -18.70
CA LEU A 3 50.24 -5.24 -18.44
C LEU A 3 49.39 -5.14 -17.18
N SER A 4 50.04 -4.77 -16.08
CA SER A 4 49.41 -4.25 -14.87
C SER A 4 48.93 -2.83 -15.15
N VAL A 5 47.74 -2.49 -14.69
CA VAL A 5 47.26 -1.11 -14.64
C VAL A 5 47.18 -0.72 -13.17
N ASP A 6 48.29 -0.23 -12.66
CA ASP A 6 48.35 0.52 -11.41
C ASP A 6 48.28 2.02 -11.77
N TRP A 7 47.45 2.74 -11.01
CA TRP A 7 47.44 4.20 -10.80
C TRP A 7 46.99 5.12 -11.97
N MET A 8 45.85 5.79 -11.77
CA MET A 8 45.59 7.14 -12.34
C MET A 8 45.28 8.13 -11.19
N PRO A 9 45.76 9.39 -11.24
CA PRO A 9 45.57 10.39 -10.19
C PRO A 9 44.27 11.19 -10.34
N ASP A 10 43.79 11.73 -9.21
CA ASP A 10 42.53 12.48 -8.97
C ASP A 10 42.31 13.81 -9.75
N ASN A 11 42.86 14.03 -10.94
CA ASN A 11 42.66 15.29 -11.67
C ASN A 11 42.50 15.09 -13.18
N PHE A 12 41.35 14.57 -13.63
CA PHE A 12 40.94 14.67 -15.04
C PHE A 12 39.42 14.76 -15.20
N TYR A 13 38.87 15.94 -14.92
CA TYR A 13 37.66 16.42 -15.61
C TYR A 13 37.89 17.89 -15.95
N ASN A 14 38.33 18.16 -17.20
CA ASN A 14 38.27 19.51 -17.72
C ASN A 14 36.80 19.87 -18.05
N ASP A 15 36.51 21.17 -18.13
CA ASP A 15 35.14 21.66 -18.36
C ASP A 15 34.57 21.21 -19.72
N GLU A 16 35.42 20.86 -20.69
CA GLU A 16 34.99 20.31 -21.99
C GLU A 16 34.43 18.88 -21.87
N THR A 17 34.98 18.03 -21.00
CA THR A 17 34.43 16.68 -20.75
C THR A 17 33.09 16.77 -20.02
N LYS A 18 32.91 17.75 -19.12
CA LYS A 18 31.60 18.03 -18.51
C LYS A 18 30.59 18.51 -19.55
N GLU A 19 30.97 19.41 -20.45
CA GLU A 19 30.09 19.89 -21.52
C GLU A 19 29.68 18.79 -22.52
N LEU A 20 30.60 17.87 -22.84
CA LEU A 20 30.32 16.74 -23.73
C LEU A 20 29.41 15.69 -23.09
N ILE A 21 29.58 15.42 -21.79
CA ILE A 21 28.68 14.56 -20.99
C ILE A 21 27.29 15.19 -20.89
N LEU A 22 27.20 16.51 -20.67
CA LEU A 22 25.94 17.24 -20.62
C LEU A 22 25.25 17.31 -21.99
N LYS A 23 25.99 17.44 -23.09
CA LYS A 23 25.43 17.40 -24.47
C LYS A 23 24.95 16.01 -24.89
N ASN A 24 25.63 14.93 -24.49
CA ASN A 24 25.22 13.57 -24.81
C ASN A 24 24.08 13.06 -23.89
N ALA A 25 23.93 13.62 -22.69
CA ALA A 25 22.79 13.34 -21.79
C ALA A 25 21.43 13.73 -22.39
N SER A 26 21.40 14.63 -23.39
CA SER A 26 20.17 15.07 -24.07
C SER A 26 19.46 13.97 -24.87
N THR A 27 20.12 12.87 -25.24
CA THR A 27 19.53 11.79 -26.06
C THR A 27 19.39 10.45 -25.35
N ASP A 28 19.91 10.29 -24.13
CA ASP A 28 19.78 9.05 -23.37
C ASP A 28 18.42 9.01 -22.64
N PRO A 29 17.51 8.07 -22.99
CA PRO A 29 16.22 7.94 -22.33
C PRO A 29 16.33 7.78 -20.80
N ALA A 30 17.42 7.16 -20.31
CA ALA A 30 17.66 6.99 -18.88
C ALA A 30 17.83 8.35 -18.19
N GLN A 31 18.69 9.21 -18.74
CA GLN A 31 18.94 10.54 -18.20
C GLN A 31 17.71 11.46 -18.33
N GLN A 32 16.90 11.28 -19.38
CA GLN A 32 15.65 12.02 -19.57
C GLN A 32 14.63 11.70 -18.46
N ASN A 33 14.42 10.43 -18.13
CA ASN A 33 13.49 10.05 -17.05
C ASN A 33 13.97 10.51 -15.67
N VAL A 34 15.28 10.41 -15.40
CA VAL A 34 15.86 10.95 -14.16
C VAL A 34 15.61 12.45 -14.07
N SER A 35 15.88 13.20 -15.15
CA SER A 35 15.68 14.65 -15.15
C SER A 35 14.20 15.01 -15.00
N ALA A 36 13.30 14.31 -15.70
CA ALA A 36 11.85 14.51 -15.58
C ALA A 36 11.34 14.25 -14.15
N PHE A 37 11.86 13.24 -13.47
CA PHE A 37 11.55 12.96 -12.07
C PHE A 37 11.95 14.13 -11.16
N PHE A 38 13.22 14.57 -11.20
CA PHE A 38 13.67 15.66 -10.34
C PHE A 38 13.05 17.01 -10.70
N ASP A 39 12.79 17.28 -11.98
CA ASP A 39 12.04 18.46 -12.43
C ASP A 39 10.63 18.49 -11.85
N ALA A 40 9.95 17.34 -11.78
CA ALA A 40 8.61 17.25 -11.18
C ALA A 40 8.62 17.50 -9.65
N LEU A 41 9.75 17.21 -8.98
CA LEU A 41 9.89 17.42 -7.54
C LEU A 41 10.39 18.82 -7.16
N ARG A 42 11.00 19.57 -8.09
CA ARG A 42 11.56 20.90 -7.83
C ARG A 42 10.61 21.85 -7.06
N PRO A 43 9.28 21.91 -7.32
CA PRO A 43 8.38 22.79 -6.56
C PRO A 43 8.19 22.42 -5.08
N ILE A 44 8.52 21.18 -4.70
CA ILE A 44 8.30 20.60 -3.36
C ILE A 44 9.60 20.11 -2.71
N GLU A 45 10.74 20.28 -3.38
CA GLU A 45 12.03 19.70 -2.95
C GLU A 45 12.44 20.13 -1.55
N GLY A 46 12.18 21.39 -1.17
CA GLY A 46 12.47 21.89 0.17
C GLY A 46 11.70 21.18 1.29
N GLY A 47 10.68 20.37 0.97
CA GLY A 47 9.91 19.59 1.93
C GLY A 47 10.56 18.26 2.31
N TYR A 48 11.51 17.76 1.52
CA TYR A 48 12.25 16.54 1.82
C TYR A 48 13.37 16.84 2.82
N GLN A 49 13.31 16.18 3.98
CA GLN A 49 14.28 16.33 5.07
C GLN A 49 15.25 15.16 5.14
N ALA A 50 14.84 14.01 4.59
CA ALA A 50 15.67 12.81 4.55
C ALA A 50 15.54 12.12 3.20
N ASP A 51 16.69 11.80 2.62
CA ASP A 51 16.82 10.95 1.45
C ASP A 51 17.49 9.66 1.90
N ILE A 52 16.69 8.61 2.08
CA ILE A 52 17.10 7.37 2.77
C ILE A 52 17.24 6.26 1.75
N PHE A 53 18.45 5.72 1.62
CA PHE A 53 18.75 4.60 0.73
C PHE A 53 18.80 3.31 1.52
N ALA A 54 17.91 2.36 1.19
CA ALA A 54 17.93 1.00 1.69
C ALA A 54 18.32 0.06 0.55
N PHE A 55 19.14 -0.95 0.83
CA PHE A 55 19.65 -1.85 -0.20
C PHE A 55 19.96 -3.26 0.32
N VAL A 56 19.95 -4.21 -0.60
CA VAL A 56 20.56 -5.53 -0.44
C VAL A 56 21.51 -5.78 -1.61
N ALA A 57 22.71 -6.23 -1.28
CA ALA A 57 23.75 -6.61 -2.22
C ALA A 57 24.31 -7.99 -1.86
N VAL A 58 24.77 -8.71 -2.88
CA VAL A 58 25.39 -10.04 -2.73
C VAL A 58 26.77 -10.06 -3.34
N LYS A 59 27.65 -10.88 -2.80
CA LYS A 59 29.01 -11.01 -3.30
C LYS A 59 29.03 -11.85 -4.57
N HIS A 60 29.39 -11.23 -5.69
CA HIS A 60 29.52 -11.88 -6.99
C HIS A 60 30.92 -11.61 -7.55
N LEU A 61 31.65 -12.68 -7.88
CA LEU A 61 33.05 -12.59 -8.34
C LEU A 61 33.95 -11.76 -7.41
N GLY A 62 33.72 -11.87 -6.10
CA GLY A 62 34.49 -11.17 -5.07
C GLY A 62 34.07 -9.72 -4.78
N VAL A 63 33.06 -9.19 -5.48
CA VAL A 63 32.59 -7.80 -5.32
C VAL A 63 31.10 -7.80 -4.95
N PHE A 64 30.69 -6.92 -4.03
CA PHE A 64 29.29 -6.75 -3.70
C PHE A 64 28.53 -6.11 -4.87
N THR A 65 27.51 -6.80 -5.34
CA THR A 65 26.64 -6.42 -6.44
C THR A 65 25.25 -6.18 -5.92
N LEU A 66 24.69 -5.01 -6.20
CA LEU A 66 23.34 -4.63 -5.82
C LEU A 66 22.33 -5.62 -6.40
N VAL A 67 21.43 -6.12 -5.55
CA VAL A 67 20.26 -6.90 -5.94
C VAL A 67 19.03 -6.01 -6.03
N GLN A 68 18.71 -5.29 -4.95
CA GLN A 68 17.52 -4.46 -4.89
C GLN A 68 17.76 -3.30 -3.92
N ALA A 69 17.30 -2.11 -4.29
CA ALA A 69 17.34 -0.94 -3.43
C ALA A 69 16.14 -0.01 -3.62
N SER A 70 15.90 0.81 -2.60
CA SER A 70 14.96 1.91 -2.64
C SER A 70 15.57 3.17 -2.05
N LEU A 71 15.41 4.29 -2.75
CA LEU A 71 15.68 5.64 -2.25
C LEU A 71 14.35 6.30 -1.89
N PHE A 72 14.11 6.51 -0.60
CA PHE A 72 12.91 7.17 -0.10
C PHE A 72 13.20 8.65 0.16
N ARG A 73 12.47 9.55 -0.51
CA ARG A 73 12.49 10.99 -0.22
C ARG A 73 11.32 11.33 0.71
N ASN A 74 11.63 11.57 1.97
CA ASN A 74 10.67 11.70 3.07
C ASN A 74 10.72 13.08 3.72
N THR A 75 9.60 13.47 4.33
CA THR A 75 9.48 14.70 5.12
C THR A 75 9.95 14.52 6.57
N SER A 76 10.24 13.29 7.02
CA SER A 76 10.78 12.99 8.36
C SER A 76 12.03 12.11 8.29
N ILE A 77 12.83 12.15 9.37
CA ILE A 77 14.14 11.50 9.50
C ILE A 77 14.04 10.17 10.31
N ASP A 78 12.84 9.64 10.55
CA ASP A 78 12.58 8.62 11.59
C ASP A 78 13.10 7.20 11.32
N LEU A 79 14.01 6.98 10.37
CA LEU A 79 14.58 5.66 10.17
C LEU A 79 16.01 5.62 10.68
N GLU A 80 16.23 4.77 11.69
CA GLU A 80 17.56 4.47 12.18
C GLU A 80 18.41 3.82 11.09
N LYS A 81 19.68 4.22 11.07
CA LYS A 81 20.71 3.56 10.26
C LYS A 81 20.84 2.11 10.72
N SER A 82 20.80 1.20 9.77
CA SER A 82 21.02 -0.22 10.02
C SER A 82 21.95 -0.81 8.98
N SER A 83 22.67 -1.84 9.38
CA SER A 83 23.53 -2.60 8.48
C SER A 83 23.59 -4.04 8.93
N PHE A 84 23.57 -4.93 7.95
CA PHE A 84 23.72 -6.35 8.12
C PHE A 84 24.76 -6.83 7.11
N GLU A 85 25.80 -7.51 7.60
CA GLU A 85 26.90 -7.97 6.77
C GLU A 85 27.26 -9.42 7.11
N THR A 86 27.43 -10.23 6.07
CA THR A 86 28.01 -11.56 6.11
C THR A 86 29.12 -11.66 5.06
N SER A 87 29.75 -12.82 4.91
CA SER A 87 30.73 -13.05 3.84
C SER A 87 30.18 -12.81 2.44
N ASP A 88 28.86 -13.01 2.25
CA ASP A 88 28.21 -13.08 0.94
C ASP A 88 27.05 -12.10 0.76
N VAL A 89 26.58 -11.47 1.85
CA VAL A 89 25.48 -10.49 1.83
C VAL A 89 25.92 -9.21 2.52
N LEU A 90 25.63 -8.09 1.89
CA LEU A 90 25.71 -6.77 2.50
C LEU A 90 24.37 -6.08 2.30
N ALA A 91 23.71 -5.72 3.39
CA ALA A 91 22.43 -5.06 3.38
C ALA A 91 22.48 -3.89 4.36
N GLY A 92 21.75 -2.82 4.07
CA GLY A 92 21.75 -1.69 4.96
C GLY A 92 20.85 -0.56 4.54
N ARG A 93 20.76 0.41 5.43
CA ARG A 93 20.01 1.65 5.27
C ARG A 93 20.84 2.81 5.77
N PHE A 94 20.94 3.88 4.98
CA PHE A 94 21.67 5.09 5.36
C PHE A 94 21.04 6.33 4.70
N ASN A 95 21.38 7.51 5.22
CA ASN A 95 20.99 8.78 4.59
C ASN A 95 21.99 9.17 3.51
N ILE A 96 21.53 9.58 2.33
CA ILE A 96 22.39 9.97 1.19
C ILE A 96 23.40 11.08 1.55
N SER A 97 23.09 11.94 2.53
CA SER A 97 24.04 12.94 3.04
C SER A 97 25.32 12.33 3.63
N GLU A 98 25.29 11.09 4.11
CA GLU A 98 26.46 10.38 4.65
C GLU A 98 27.54 10.09 3.58
N VAL A 99 27.16 10.09 2.30
CA VAL A 99 28.11 9.93 1.18
C VAL A 99 28.43 11.25 0.48
N ASN A 100 28.03 12.39 1.07
CA ASN A 100 28.27 13.74 0.56
C ASN A 100 27.77 13.97 -0.88
N MET A 101 26.61 13.40 -1.23
CA MET A 101 25.96 13.58 -2.53
C MET A 101 24.54 14.12 -2.37
N SER A 102 23.99 14.72 -3.43
CA SER A 102 22.54 14.90 -3.55
C SER A 102 21.91 13.60 -4.05
N SER A 103 20.59 13.42 -3.84
CA SER A 103 19.87 12.28 -4.44
C SER A 103 20.01 12.22 -5.96
N GLU A 104 19.99 13.37 -6.63
CA GLU A 104 20.14 13.41 -8.08
C GLU A 104 21.51 12.92 -8.53
N GLU A 105 22.58 13.44 -7.94
CA GLU A 105 23.95 13.00 -8.23
C GLU A 105 24.12 11.51 -7.92
N PHE A 106 23.58 11.05 -6.79
CA PHE A 106 23.64 9.66 -6.38
C PHE A 106 22.99 8.72 -7.40
N ILE A 107 21.79 9.06 -7.90
CA ILE A 107 21.09 8.26 -8.91
C ILE A 107 21.79 8.33 -10.27
N ARG A 108 22.34 9.48 -10.66
CA ARG A 108 23.14 9.60 -11.89
C ARG A 108 24.40 8.76 -11.84
N ARG A 109 25.06 8.65 -10.67
CA ARG A 109 26.20 7.74 -10.47
C ARG A 109 25.82 6.27 -10.51
N ALA A 110 24.66 5.91 -9.96
CA ALA A 110 24.16 4.54 -10.08
C ALA A 110 24.04 4.10 -11.56
N LEU A 111 23.61 5.01 -12.45
CA LEU A 111 23.59 4.77 -13.91
C LEU A 111 24.97 4.64 -14.57
N LEU A 112 26.07 4.88 -13.84
CA LEU A 112 27.43 4.57 -14.29
C LEU A 112 27.88 3.17 -13.82
N GLY A 113 27.04 2.47 -13.05
CA GLY A 113 27.24 1.11 -12.57
C GLY A 113 27.99 0.98 -11.24
N SER A 114 28.17 2.08 -10.51
CA SER A 114 28.75 2.09 -9.16
C SER A 114 27.87 2.86 -8.20
N ILE A 115 27.77 2.37 -6.97
CA ILE A 115 27.02 3.00 -5.89
C ILE A 115 27.93 3.10 -4.66
N SER A 116 28.26 4.33 -4.29
CA SER A 116 29.01 4.61 -3.07
C SER A 116 28.09 4.47 -1.86
N THR A 117 28.48 3.67 -0.87
CA THR A 117 27.78 3.58 0.41
C THR A 117 28.75 3.79 1.57
N PRO A 118 28.27 4.13 2.78
CA PRO A 118 29.10 4.13 3.99
C PRO A 118 29.72 2.76 4.32
N PHE A 119 29.23 1.70 3.67
CA PHE A 119 29.67 0.31 3.87
C PHE A 119 30.57 -0.19 2.73
N GLY A 120 30.96 0.68 1.80
CA GLY A 120 31.78 0.36 0.65
C GLY A 120 31.10 0.60 -0.70
N GLU A 121 31.82 0.35 -1.78
CA GLU A 121 31.30 0.48 -3.15
C GLU A 121 30.52 -0.78 -3.54
N LEU A 122 29.33 -0.57 -4.10
CA LEU A 122 28.52 -1.62 -4.71
C LEU A 122 28.56 -1.48 -6.23
N ARG A 123 28.57 -2.62 -6.93
CA ARG A 123 28.32 -2.66 -8.37
C ARG A 123 26.83 -2.68 -8.64
N PHE A 124 26.39 -1.91 -9.64
CA PHE A 124 25.04 -2.02 -10.20
C PHE A 124 25.16 -2.34 -11.69
N PRO A 125 25.21 -3.61 -12.10
CA PRO A 125 25.36 -3.98 -13.50
C PRO A 125 24.18 -3.53 -14.37
N SER A 126 24.49 -2.98 -15.55
CA SER A 126 23.50 -2.66 -16.58
C SER A 126 22.89 -3.92 -17.19
N GLY A 127 21.71 -3.77 -17.81
CA GLY A 127 21.05 -4.83 -18.56
C GLY A 127 21.77 -5.22 -19.86
N GLU A 128 21.07 -6.01 -20.67
CA GLU A 128 21.54 -6.39 -22.01
C GLU A 128 21.83 -5.13 -22.86
N ALA A 129 22.84 -5.20 -23.72
CA ALA A 129 23.39 -4.06 -24.48
C ALA A 129 24.06 -2.94 -23.66
N GLY A 130 24.35 -3.16 -22.38
CA GLY A 130 25.15 -2.23 -21.57
C GLY A 130 24.40 -0.96 -21.17
N ARG A 131 23.07 -1.04 -21.06
CA ARG A 131 22.20 0.11 -20.73
C ARG A 131 21.27 -0.23 -19.55
N TYR A 132 20.86 0.80 -18.82
CA TYR A 132 19.80 0.70 -17.82
C TYR A 132 18.47 1.05 -18.44
N ALA A 133 17.44 0.28 -18.09
CA ALA A 133 16.07 0.70 -18.36
C ALA A 133 15.61 1.62 -17.23
N THR A 134 14.88 2.67 -17.56
CA THR A 134 14.31 3.58 -16.57
C THR A 134 12.85 3.87 -16.88
N ASN A 135 12.03 4.02 -15.84
CA ASN A 135 10.65 4.46 -15.99
C ASN A 135 10.31 5.50 -14.92
N PHE A 136 9.73 6.63 -15.33
CA PHE A 136 9.20 7.63 -14.40
C PHE A 136 7.67 7.63 -14.41
N GLU A 137 7.09 7.35 -13.25
CA GLU A 137 5.65 7.32 -13.01
C GLU A 137 5.27 8.46 -12.07
N PRO A 138 4.73 9.58 -12.59
CA PRO A 138 4.33 10.73 -11.75
C PRO A 138 3.08 10.46 -10.89
N PHE A 139 2.35 9.38 -11.19
CA PHE A 139 1.12 8.94 -10.53
C PHE A 139 1.13 7.43 -10.34
N HIS A 140 1.95 6.94 -9.41
CA HIS A 140 2.04 5.50 -9.12
C HIS A 140 0.71 4.95 -8.55
N GLU A 141 0.35 3.73 -8.94
CA GLU A 141 -0.93 3.10 -8.58
C GLU A 141 -1.15 2.98 -7.07
N ASP A 142 -0.09 2.65 -6.31
CA ASP A 142 -0.15 2.57 -4.85
C ASP A 142 -0.55 3.90 -4.21
N GLY A 143 -0.05 5.03 -4.74
CA GLY A 143 -0.44 6.35 -4.28
C GLY A 143 -1.89 6.66 -4.62
N LEU A 144 -2.32 6.34 -5.85
CA LEU A 144 -3.70 6.56 -6.30
C LEU A 144 -4.71 5.78 -5.47
N ALA A 145 -4.38 4.54 -5.07
CA ALA A 145 -5.23 3.69 -4.23
C ALA A 145 -5.54 4.33 -2.87
N ILE A 146 -4.61 5.12 -2.33
CA ILE A 146 -4.76 5.83 -1.05
C ILE A 146 -4.91 7.34 -1.20
N GLN A 147 -5.30 7.82 -2.39
CA GLN A 147 -5.62 9.22 -2.68
C GLN A 147 -4.42 10.20 -2.55
N GLN A 148 -3.21 9.68 -2.71
CA GLN A 148 -1.94 10.41 -2.58
C GLN A 148 -1.22 10.51 -3.91
N ARG A 149 -0.47 11.60 -4.11
CA ARG A 149 0.49 11.70 -5.21
C ARG A 149 1.79 11.03 -4.79
N LEU A 150 2.15 9.96 -5.50
CA LEU A 150 3.41 9.25 -5.33
C LEU A 150 4.18 9.28 -6.65
N ASN A 151 5.34 9.95 -6.66
CA ASN A 151 6.23 9.97 -7.82
C ASN A 151 7.25 8.84 -7.65
N VAL A 152 7.34 7.96 -8.64
CA VAL A 152 8.25 6.81 -8.60
C VAL A 152 9.13 6.82 -9.85
N LEU A 153 10.44 6.75 -9.66
CA LEU A 153 11.41 6.51 -10.71
C LEU A 153 12.03 5.13 -10.49
N ARG A 154 11.94 4.26 -11.48
CA ARG A 154 12.53 2.91 -11.45
C ARG A 154 13.75 2.85 -12.35
N LEU A 155 14.82 2.24 -11.88
CA LEU A 155 16.02 1.90 -12.64
C LEU A 155 16.17 0.39 -12.61
N ASP A 156 16.22 -0.24 -13.78
CA ASP A 156 16.43 -1.68 -13.94
C ASP A 156 17.78 -1.94 -14.62
N GLY A 157 18.56 -2.82 -14.00
CA GLY A 157 19.87 -3.31 -14.44
C GLY A 157 19.79 -4.72 -15.03
N ALA A 158 20.81 -5.53 -14.76
CA ALA A 158 20.90 -6.91 -15.25
C ALA A 158 19.81 -7.86 -14.68
N ILE A 159 19.62 -9.01 -15.31
CA ILE A 159 18.75 -10.09 -14.82
C ILE A 159 19.36 -10.72 -13.57
N VAL A 160 18.53 -11.00 -12.56
CA VAL A 160 19.00 -11.45 -11.24
C VAL A 160 19.56 -12.88 -11.23
N ASP A 161 19.05 -13.77 -12.09
CA ASP A 161 19.37 -15.21 -12.12
C ASP A 161 20.88 -15.52 -12.30
N GLY A 162 21.68 -14.56 -12.80
CA GLY A 162 23.13 -14.70 -12.91
C GLY A 162 23.94 -14.34 -11.66
N TYR A 163 23.28 -13.78 -10.64
CA TYR A 163 23.93 -13.19 -9.46
C TYR A 163 23.58 -13.90 -8.16
N LEU A 164 22.49 -14.67 -8.12
CA LEU A 164 21.96 -15.27 -6.91
C LEU A 164 21.85 -16.80 -6.99
N ASP A 165 22.41 -17.48 -5.99
CA ASP A 165 21.98 -18.82 -5.59
C ASP A 165 21.11 -18.67 -4.34
N VAL A 166 19.79 -18.54 -4.53
CA VAL A 166 18.84 -18.23 -3.45
C VAL A 166 18.85 -19.31 -2.36
N VAL A 167 19.07 -20.57 -2.74
CA VAL A 167 19.06 -21.70 -1.79
C VAL A 167 20.31 -21.66 -0.92
N ALA A 168 21.49 -21.54 -1.53
CA ALA A 168 22.74 -21.43 -0.78
C ALA A 168 22.73 -20.18 0.11
N LEU A 169 22.28 -19.04 -0.42
CA LEU A 169 22.20 -17.78 0.32
C LEU A 169 21.26 -17.89 1.54
N GLY A 170 20.11 -18.55 1.38
CA GLY A 170 19.16 -18.78 2.47
C GLY A 170 19.77 -19.54 3.65
N TRP A 171 20.60 -20.56 3.39
CA TRP A 171 21.30 -21.28 4.46
C TRP A 171 22.39 -20.43 5.13
N HIS A 172 23.09 -19.58 4.37
CA HIS A 172 24.08 -18.65 4.93
C HIS A 172 23.40 -17.62 5.86
N LEU A 173 22.26 -17.07 5.44
CA LEU A 173 21.49 -16.09 6.21
C LEU A 173 20.97 -16.68 7.53
N ARG A 174 20.55 -17.94 7.55
CA ARG A 174 20.12 -18.64 8.79
C ARG A 174 21.27 -18.91 9.76
N ALA A 175 22.49 -18.98 9.25
CA ALA A 175 23.70 -19.22 10.04
C ALA A 175 24.37 -17.93 10.52
N ALA A 176 23.89 -16.75 10.08
CA ALA A 176 24.43 -15.46 10.50
C ALA A 176 24.20 -15.21 12.01
N LEU A 177 25.01 -14.30 12.58
CA LEU A 177 24.89 -13.92 14.00
C LEU A 177 23.51 -13.34 14.32
N GLU A 178 23.00 -12.52 13.40
CA GLU A 178 21.60 -12.10 13.35
C GLU A 178 20.91 -12.92 12.26
N PRO A 179 20.19 -14.00 12.62
CA PRO A 179 19.70 -14.95 11.64
C PRO A 179 18.45 -14.41 10.93
N TYR A 180 18.42 -14.58 9.60
CA TYR A 180 17.25 -14.32 8.76
C TYR A 180 16.76 -15.62 8.12
N HIS A 181 15.45 -15.76 7.87
CA HIS A 181 14.88 -16.96 7.25
C HIS A 181 15.38 -17.16 5.80
N GLY A 182 15.64 -16.07 5.09
CA GLY A 182 16.14 -16.05 3.72
C GLY A 182 16.21 -14.63 3.17
N LEU A 183 16.46 -14.50 1.87
CA LEU A 183 16.62 -13.18 1.23
C LEU A 183 15.36 -12.31 1.32
N GLU A 184 14.17 -12.91 1.17
CA GLU A 184 12.89 -12.20 1.31
C GLU A 184 12.70 -11.59 2.70
N ASP A 185 13.18 -12.24 3.75
CA ASP A 185 13.11 -11.74 5.13
C ASP A 185 13.99 -10.49 5.31
N VAL A 186 15.19 -10.49 4.70
CA VAL A 186 16.09 -9.33 4.66
C VAL A 186 15.47 -8.18 3.85
N LEU A 187 14.85 -8.47 2.71
CA LEU A 187 14.16 -7.44 1.90
C LEU A 187 12.99 -6.82 2.68
N HIS A 188 12.22 -7.65 3.39
CA HIS A 188 11.09 -7.20 4.20
C HIS A 188 11.55 -6.31 5.37
N SER A 189 12.60 -6.71 6.10
CA SER A 189 13.13 -5.92 7.21
C SER A 189 13.59 -4.52 6.76
N LEU A 190 14.02 -4.40 5.51
CA LEU A 190 14.43 -3.15 4.87
C LEU A 190 13.31 -2.40 4.13
N GLN A 191 12.09 -2.94 4.09
CA GLN A 191 10.92 -2.40 3.36
C GLN A 191 11.14 -2.29 1.84
N LEU A 192 11.86 -3.26 1.26
CA LEU A 192 12.17 -3.30 -0.17
C LEU A 192 11.12 -4.06 -1.01
N GLY A 193 10.14 -4.68 -0.37
CA GLY A 193 9.15 -5.54 -1.04
C GLY A 193 9.74 -6.88 -1.48
N SER A 194 9.05 -7.58 -2.38
CA SER A 194 9.52 -8.88 -2.90
C SER A 194 10.66 -8.73 -3.91
N LEU A 195 11.48 -9.78 -4.04
CA LEU A 195 12.55 -9.84 -5.03
C LEU A 195 11.99 -9.72 -6.45
N ARG A 196 12.62 -8.89 -7.27
CA ARG A 196 12.30 -8.73 -8.70
C ARG A 196 13.25 -9.52 -9.58
N GLY A 197 12.82 -9.80 -10.81
CA GLY A 197 13.61 -10.53 -11.81
C GLY A 197 14.86 -9.79 -12.32
N ASN A 198 14.97 -8.48 -12.07
CA ASN A 198 16.12 -7.65 -12.42
C ASN A 198 16.72 -7.00 -11.18
N LEU A 199 18.02 -6.74 -11.24
CA LEU A 199 18.68 -5.84 -10.29
C LEU A 199 18.04 -4.45 -10.42
N ASN A 200 17.60 -3.84 -9.33
CA ASN A 200 16.80 -2.61 -9.45
C ASN A 200 16.99 -1.60 -8.31
N ILE A 201 16.73 -0.34 -8.65
CA ILE A 201 16.62 0.78 -7.71
C ILE A 201 15.27 1.47 -7.93
N SER A 202 14.50 1.63 -6.86
CA SER A 202 13.27 2.43 -6.87
C SER A 202 13.46 3.73 -6.11
N VAL A 203 13.29 4.88 -6.76
CA VAL A 203 13.30 6.19 -6.12
C VAL A 203 11.86 6.63 -5.90
N ILE A 204 11.48 6.78 -4.65
CA ILE A 204 10.10 7.03 -4.23
C ILE A 204 10.07 8.38 -3.52
N ALA A 205 9.31 9.33 -4.08
CA ALA A 205 9.13 10.65 -3.50
C ALA A 205 7.69 10.81 -3.01
N PHE A 206 7.56 10.91 -1.68
CA PHE A 206 6.28 11.05 -1.00
C PHE A 206 5.76 12.49 -1.07
N GLN A 207 4.48 12.65 -0.77
CA GLN A 207 3.83 13.94 -0.67
C GLN A 207 4.40 14.79 0.47
N VAL A 208 4.48 16.10 0.27
CA VAL A 208 4.94 17.06 1.29
C VAL A 208 3.81 17.76 2.04
N ALA A 209 2.57 17.53 1.61
CA ALA A 209 1.37 18.07 2.22
C ALA A 209 0.20 17.08 2.15
N LEU A 210 -0.60 17.00 3.21
CA LEU A 210 -1.76 16.11 3.28
C LEU A 210 -2.91 16.73 4.08
N ILE A 211 -4.09 16.12 3.93
CA ILE A 211 -5.27 16.42 4.74
C ILE A 211 -5.23 15.44 5.91
N ASP A 212 -5.32 15.97 7.13
CA ASP A 212 -5.22 15.16 8.33
C ASP A 212 -6.52 14.36 8.54
N THR A 213 -6.37 13.10 8.95
CA THR A 213 -7.48 12.20 9.27
C THR A 213 -8.27 12.65 10.49
N ASP A 214 -7.71 13.53 11.31
CA ASP A 214 -8.40 14.18 12.43
C ASP A 214 -9.44 15.23 11.98
N SER A 215 -9.55 15.51 10.67
CA SER A 215 -10.56 16.46 10.18
C SER A 215 -11.96 15.87 10.29
N TYR A 216 -12.94 16.66 10.73
CA TYR A 216 -14.32 16.18 10.94
C TYR A 216 -15.35 17.29 10.68
N ILE A 217 -16.61 16.88 10.54
CA ILE A 217 -17.77 17.78 10.53
C ILE A 217 -18.56 17.55 11.82
N SER A 218 -19.07 18.62 12.42
CA SER A 218 -19.97 18.55 13.57
C SER A 218 -21.09 19.57 13.37
N GLY A 219 -22.30 19.06 13.09
CA GLY A 219 -23.46 19.91 12.83
C GLY A 219 -23.27 20.74 11.56
N ASN A 220 -23.19 22.06 11.71
CA ASN A 220 -23.07 23.01 10.58
C ASN A 220 -21.63 23.54 10.38
N GLU A 221 -20.65 22.88 10.98
CA GLU A 221 -19.27 23.35 10.99
C GLU A 221 -18.33 22.21 10.63
N ALA A 222 -17.33 22.50 9.79
CA ALA A 222 -16.26 21.57 9.49
C ALA A 222 -14.95 22.09 10.05
N PHE A 223 -14.25 21.19 10.74
CA PHE A 223 -12.93 21.41 11.31
C PHE A 223 -11.93 20.70 10.40
N LEU A 224 -11.25 21.48 9.57
CA LEU A 224 -10.30 20.96 8.60
C LEU A 224 -8.89 21.12 9.17
N LYS A 225 -8.16 20.01 9.23
CA LYS A 225 -6.76 19.96 9.64
C LYS A 225 -5.91 19.47 8.46
N VAL A 226 -4.75 20.09 8.28
CA VAL A 226 -3.79 19.73 7.23
C VAL A 226 -2.41 19.62 7.82
N ARG A 227 -1.55 18.80 7.21
CA ARG A 227 -0.12 18.71 7.54
C ARG A 227 0.72 19.18 6.36
N LEU A 228 1.75 19.94 6.66
CA LEU A 228 2.76 20.43 5.72
C LEU A 228 4.15 20.11 6.26
N ALA A 229 5.08 19.71 5.41
CA ALA A 229 6.48 19.52 5.80
C ALA A 229 7.03 20.78 6.49
N ASN A 230 7.72 20.61 7.62
CA ASN A 230 8.07 21.75 8.48
C ASN A 230 9.02 22.77 7.80
N SER A 231 9.84 22.30 6.88
CA SER A 231 10.78 23.13 6.12
C SER A 231 10.13 24.00 5.03
N LEU A 232 8.85 23.77 4.71
CA LEU A 232 8.14 24.52 3.68
C LEU A 232 7.47 25.79 4.22
N ASP A 233 7.43 26.84 3.39
CA ASP A 233 6.67 28.06 3.66
C ASP A 233 5.17 27.80 3.46
N ASN A 234 4.34 28.23 4.41
CA ASN A 234 2.89 28.06 4.33
C ASN A 234 2.27 28.81 3.15
N LYS A 235 2.90 29.86 2.62
CA LYS A 235 2.41 30.60 1.44
C LYS A 235 2.28 29.75 0.19
N GLY A 236 3.11 28.71 0.06
CA GLY A 236 3.03 27.77 -1.05
C GLY A 236 1.85 26.80 -0.94
N PHE A 237 1.26 26.66 0.26
CA PHE A 237 0.18 25.73 0.52
C PHE A 237 -1.19 26.30 0.09
N ARG A 238 -2.06 25.42 -0.41
CA ARG A 238 -3.46 25.71 -0.68
C ARG A 238 -4.34 24.51 -0.33
N LEU A 239 -5.38 24.77 0.45
CA LEU A 239 -6.46 23.84 0.76
C LEU A 239 -7.63 24.12 -0.18
N GLY A 240 -7.75 23.36 -1.25
CA GLY A 240 -8.93 23.36 -2.10
C GLY A 240 -10.01 22.46 -1.50
N TYR A 241 -11.29 22.81 -1.62
CA TYR A 241 -12.36 21.89 -1.24
C TYR A 241 -13.65 22.10 -2.02
N ARG A 242 -14.45 21.05 -2.08
CA ARG A 242 -15.85 21.11 -2.52
C ARG A 242 -16.76 20.54 -1.44
N VAL A 243 -17.85 21.25 -1.17
CA VAL A 243 -18.90 20.83 -0.24
C VAL A 243 -20.02 20.22 -1.06
N LEU A 244 -20.41 18.99 -0.71
CA LEU A 244 -21.55 18.29 -1.25
C LEU A 244 -22.65 18.27 -0.19
N HIS A 245 -23.85 18.67 -0.57
CA HIS A 245 -25.02 18.61 0.27
C HIS A 245 -26.15 17.98 -0.54
N GLN A 246 -26.78 16.93 0.00
CA GLN A 246 -27.85 16.18 -0.67
C GLN A 246 -27.45 15.72 -2.09
N GLY A 247 -26.22 15.22 -2.24
CA GLY A 247 -25.67 14.72 -3.51
C GLY A 247 -25.35 15.80 -4.56
N LYS A 248 -25.54 17.09 -4.24
CA LYS A 248 -25.22 18.22 -5.14
C LYS A 248 -24.03 19.00 -4.62
N VAL A 249 -23.23 19.56 -5.53
CA VAL A 249 -22.16 20.50 -5.16
C VAL A 249 -22.79 21.79 -4.65
N PHE A 250 -22.65 22.03 -3.35
CA PHE A 250 -23.10 23.25 -2.69
C PHE A 250 -22.09 24.39 -2.88
N ALA A 251 -20.80 24.10 -2.72
CA ALA A 251 -19.73 25.09 -2.86
C ALA A 251 -18.45 24.48 -3.42
N ARG A 252 -17.65 25.32 -4.09
CA ARG A 252 -16.26 25.04 -4.48
C ARG A 252 -15.43 26.27 -4.17
N THR A 253 -14.41 26.11 -3.36
CA THR A 253 -13.53 27.22 -3.00
C THR A 253 -12.15 26.68 -2.60
N SER A 254 -11.25 27.59 -2.25
CA SER A 254 -9.93 27.25 -1.74
C SER A 254 -9.45 28.31 -0.76
N LEU A 255 -8.66 27.89 0.21
CA LEU A 255 -7.97 28.75 1.15
C LEU A 255 -6.47 28.68 0.86
N CYS A 256 -5.82 29.84 0.83
CA CYS A 256 -4.37 29.96 0.81
C CYS A 256 -3.82 29.62 2.20
N GLY A 257 -2.56 29.17 2.29
CA GLY A 257 -1.97 28.79 3.57
C GLY A 257 -1.99 29.91 4.61
N GLU A 258 -1.91 31.19 4.21
CA GLU A 258 -2.00 32.33 5.13
C GLU A 258 -3.37 32.47 5.83
N GLU A 259 -4.42 31.82 5.31
CA GLU A 259 -5.77 31.83 5.88
C GLU A 259 -5.98 30.73 6.93
N LEU A 260 -4.99 29.86 7.15
CA LEU A 260 -5.03 28.78 8.14
C LEU A 260 -4.29 29.20 9.42
N ASN A 261 -4.77 28.68 10.56
CA ASN A 261 -4.08 28.82 11.83
C ASN A 261 -3.03 27.72 11.94
N TRP A 262 -1.74 28.08 11.89
CA TRP A 262 -0.64 27.12 11.92
C TRP A 262 -0.07 26.92 13.31
N GLU A 263 0.18 25.65 13.63
CA GLU A 263 0.93 25.21 14.80
C GLU A 263 2.15 24.42 14.33
N GLU A 264 3.31 24.69 14.92
CA GLU A 264 4.52 23.93 14.64
C GLU A 264 4.59 22.67 15.52
N SER A 265 4.89 21.54 14.89
CA SER A 265 5.24 20.28 15.54
C SER A 265 6.67 19.91 15.14
N GLU A 266 7.29 18.96 15.84
CA GLU A 266 8.68 18.54 15.58
C GLU A 266 8.90 18.15 14.11
N LYS A 267 7.93 17.49 13.48
CA LYS A 267 8.06 16.92 12.13
C LYS A 267 7.27 17.67 11.06
N PHE A 268 6.21 18.35 11.43
CA PHE A 268 5.26 18.96 10.49
C PHE A 268 4.72 20.30 11.03
N LYS A 269 4.22 21.13 10.12
CA LYS A 269 3.32 22.23 10.45
C LYS A 269 1.89 21.74 10.31
N ILE A 270 1.05 22.03 11.29
CA ILE A 270 -0.37 21.67 11.31
C ILE A 270 -1.18 22.93 11.06
N GLY A 271 -1.91 22.96 9.95
CA GLY A 271 -2.81 24.06 9.62
C GLY A 271 -4.24 23.69 10.02
N ASN A 272 -4.91 24.57 10.74
CA ASN A 272 -6.28 24.38 11.19
C ASN A 272 -7.18 25.49 10.64
N VAL A 273 -8.35 25.12 10.13
CA VAL A 273 -9.39 26.08 9.75
C VAL A 273 -10.77 25.53 10.03
N LYS A 274 -11.67 26.44 10.37
CA LYS A 274 -13.08 26.17 10.59
C LYS A 274 -13.89 26.82 9.47
N ILE A 275 -14.80 26.06 8.87
CA ILE A 275 -15.69 26.56 7.82
C ILE A 275 -17.13 26.20 8.12
N GLU A 276 -18.06 27.04 7.68
CA GLU A 276 -19.49 26.75 7.75
C GLU A 276 -19.89 25.81 6.61
N VAL A 277 -20.65 24.77 6.93
CA VAL A 277 -21.21 23.82 5.97
C VAL A 277 -22.64 23.48 6.35
N PRO A 278 -23.52 23.15 5.39
CA PRO A 278 -24.84 22.61 5.73
C PRO A 278 -24.71 21.32 6.56
N SER A 279 -25.66 21.05 7.46
CA SER A 279 -25.73 19.79 8.19
C SER A 279 -25.70 18.57 7.26
N SER A 280 -25.02 17.50 7.67
CA SER A 280 -24.89 16.28 6.89
C SER A 280 -24.24 16.48 5.51
N SER A 281 -23.35 17.46 5.39
CA SER A 281 -22.52 17.62 4.18
C SER A 281 -21.38 16.61 4.12
N VAL A 282 -20.88 16.39 2.91
CA VAL A 282 -19.62 15.70 2.64
C VAL A 282 -18.65 16.69 2.03
N ILE A 283 -17.41 16.74 2.51
CA ILE A 283 -16.40 17.65 1.99
C ILE A 283 -15.30 16.83 1.36
N GLN A 284 -15.00 17.10 0.08
CA GLN A 284 -13.77 16.60 -0.52
C GLN A 284 -12.73 17.72 -0.47
N CYS A 285 -11.63 17.46 0.22
CA CYS A 285 -10.50 18.36 0.35
C CYS A 285 -9.35 17.94 -0.56
N PHE A 286 -8.56 18.92 -0.98
CA PHE A 286 -7.38 18.79 -1.82
C PHE A 286 -6.25 19.58 -1.17
N ALA A 287 -5.18 18.89 -0.74
CA ALA A 287 -3.94 19.52 -0.32
C ALA A 287 -3.07 19.76 -1.55
N SER A 288 -2.61 20.99 -1.74
CA SER A 288 -1.70 21.35 -2.83
C SER A 288 -0.58 22.25 -2.33
N TYR A 289 0.60 22.14 -2.94
CA TYR A 289 1.76 22.97 -2.66
C TYR A 289 2.37 23.46 -3.97
N SER A 290 2.60 24.77 -4.09
CA SER A 290 3.17 25.41 -5.29
C SER A 290 2.45 25.01 -6.58
N GLY A 291 1.11 24.90 -6.52
CA GLY A 291 0.27 24.50 -7.65
C GLY A 291 0.24 23.00 -7.95
N VAL A 292 0.97 22.18 -7.19
CA VAL A 292 1.00 20.72 -7.35
C VAL A 292 0.06 20.07 -6.32
N ALA A 293 -0.97 19.36 -6.79
CA ALA A 293 -1.82 18.55 -5.92
C ALA A 293 -1.02 17.40 -5.29
N GLN A 294 -1.12 17.27 -3.97
CA GLN A 294 -0.34 16.32 -3.16
C GLN A 294 -1.20 15.19 -2.61
N HIS A 295 -2.41 15.51 -2.17
CA HIS A 295 -3.33 14.57 -1.53
C HIS A 295 -4.76 15.07 -1.68
N PHE A 296 -5.74 14.15 -1.71
CA PHE A 296 -7.13 14.50 -1.48
C PHE A 296 -7.75 13.58 -0.45
N PHE A 297 -8.76 14.06 0.25
CA PHE A 297 -9.42 13.30 1.30
C PHE A 297 -10.89 13.67 1.43
N TRP A 298 -11.70 12.74 1.89
CA TRP A 298 -13.13 12.92 2.09
C TRP A 298 -13.43 13.01 3.58
N ILE A 299 -14.10 14.09 3.97
CA ILE A 299 -14.47 14.38 5.35
C ILE A 299 -15.99 14.34 5.44
N VAL A 300 -16.47 13.63 6.45
CA VAL A 300 -17.88 13.46 6.74
C VAL A 300 -18.14 13.79 8.21
N ASP A 301 -19.39 14.04 8.57
CA ASP A 301 -19.80 14.10 9.96
C ASP A 301 -19.96 12.65 10.47
N PRO A 302 -19.11 12.17 11.40
CA PRO A 302 -19.19 10.80 11.90
C PRO A 302 -20.46 10.54 12.71
N THR A 303 -21.13 11.60 13.20
CA THR A 303 -22.38 11.50 13.97
C THR A 303 -23.62 11.42 13.08
N THR A 304 -23.48 11.71 11.78
CA THR A 304 -24.56 11.52 10.80
C THR A 304 -24.12 10.47 9.79
N SER A 305 -24.78 9.31 9.77
CA SER A 305 -24.49 8.29 8.76
C SER A 305 -24.74 8.86 7.37
N GLN A 306 -23.67 9.01 6.59
CA GLN A 306 -23.74 9.35 5.17
C GLN A 306 -24.12 8.13 4.32
N ASN A 307 -24.05 6.93 4.90
CA ASN A 307 -24.51 5.72 4.28
C ASN A 307 -26.04 5.60 4.36
N PRO A 308 -26.78 5.80 3.26
CA PRO A 308 -28.24 5.76 3.28
C PRO A 308 -28.76 4.37 3.70
N ARG A 309 -28.00 3.29 3.45
CA ARG A 309 -28.38 1.94 3.91
C ARG A 309 -28.30 1.84 5.42
N ARG A 310 -27.21 2.33 6.02
CA ARG A 310 -27.07 2.39 7.48
C ARG A 310 -28.09 3.32 8.11
N THR A 311 -28.31 4.50 7.54
CA THR A 311 -29.33 5.44 8.03
C THR A 311 -30.72 4.82 7.99
N ALA A 312 -31.07 4.08 6.93
CA ALA A 312 -32.34 3.36 6.86
C ALA A 312 -32.42 2.18 7.84
N PHE A 313 -31.30 1.49 8.09
CA PHE A 313 -31.21 0.37 9.01
C PHE A 313 -31.33 0.81 10.48
N GLU A 314 -30.67 1.91 10.85
CA GLU A 314 -30.68 2.46 12.22
C GLU A 314 -32.06 2.98 12.66
N VAL A 315 -33.02 3.14 11.73
CA VAL A 315 -34.45 3.36 12.07
C VAL A 315 -35.01 2.18 12.88
N PHE A 316 -34.52 0.97 12.63
CA PHE A 316 -34.98 -0.27 13.27
C PHE A 316 -33.99 -0.81 14.30
N ASP A 317 -32.70 -0.50 14.15
CA ASP A 317 -31.63 -0.93 15.05
C ASP A 317 -30.65 0.22 15.33
N LEU A 318 -31.05 1.10 16.25
CA LEU A 318 -30.28 2.29 16.62
C LEU A 318 -28.86 1.90 17.08
N GLU A 319 -27.84 2.59 16.56
CA GLU A 319 -26.42 2.31 16.83
C GLU A 319 -25.96 0.87 16.52
N LEU A 320 -26.75 0.13 15.74
CA LEU A 320 -26.49 -1.25 15.33
C LEU A 320 -26.39 -2.23 16.51
N VAL A 321 -27.13 -2.00 17.60
CA VAL A 321 -27.07 -2.81 18.84
C VAL A 321 -27.41 -4.28 18.56
N LEU A 322 -28.51 -4.55 17.87
CA LEU A 322 -28.95 -5.91 17.54
C LEU A 322 -28.01 -6.57 16.52
N LEU A 323 -27.55 -5.82 15.52
CA LEU A 323 -26.56 -6.31 14.56
C LEU A 323 -25.26 -6.72 15.25
N ARG A 324 -24.75 -5.89 16.17
CA ARG A 324 -23.57 -6.24 16.99
C ARG A 324 -23.82 -7.47 17.84
N GLU A 325 -25.02 -7.63 18.40
CA GLU A 325 -25.40 -8.83 19.15
C GLU A 325 -25.37 -10.10 18.27
N PHE A 326 -25.89 -10.02 17.05
CA PHE A 326 -25.87 -11.13 16.07
C PHE A 326 -24.46 -11.53 15.65
N LEU A 327 -23.56 -10.55 15.51
CA LEU A 327 -22.18 -10.75 15.06
C LEU A 327 -21.23 -11.22 16.18
N SER A 328 -21.49 -10.81 17.44
CA SER A 328 -20.56 -11.00 18.56
C SER A 328 -20.86 -12.20 19.46
N LYS A 329 -22.06 -12.78 19.38
CA LYS A 329 -22.49 -13.86 20.28
C LYS A 329 -21.60 -15.11 20.17
N GLN A 330 -21.13 -15.59 21.34
CA GLN A 330 -20.41 -16.86 21.51
C GLN A 330 -20.97 -17.70 22.66
N GLY A 331 -21.21 -19.01 22.47
CA GLY A 331 -21.70 -19.89 23.54
C GLY A 331 -22.50 -21.14 23.11
N ARG A 332 -22.68 -22.08 24.06
CA ARG A 332 -23.51 -23.30 23.90
C ARG A 332 -24.99 -22.95 23.83
N GLY A 333 -25.71 -23.53 22.87
CA GLY A 333 -27.15 -23.30 22.66
C GLY A 333 -27.48 -22.16 21.69
N GLN A 334 -26.46 -21.63 21.00
CA GLN A 334 -26.62 -20.52 20.07
C GLN A 334 -27.10 -20.95 18.69
N ASN A 335 -27.91 -20.08 18.09
CA ASN A 335 -28.42 -20.24 16.75
C ASN A 335 -27.39 -19.68 15.76
N ALA A 336 -26.67 -20.56 15.05
CA ALA A 336 -25.72 -20.16 14.01
C ALA A 336 -26.35 -19.22 12.96
N ARG A 337 -27.66 -19.31 12.78
CA ARG A 337 -28.45 -18.45 11.89
C ARG A 337 -28.42 -16.97 12.28
N ASP A 338 -28.24 -16.64 13.56
CA ASP A 338 -28.15 -15.24 13.98
C ASP A 338 -26.89 -14.59 13.37
N LEU A 339 -25.77 -15.31 13.35
CA LEU A 339 -24.54 -14.87 12.69
C LEU A 339 -24.75 -14.73 11.17
N GLU A 340 -25.40 -15.69 10.53
CA GLU A 340 -25.70 -15.63 9.08
C GLU A 340 -26.55 -14.39 8.72
N ILE A 341 -27.56 -14.09 9.54
CA ILE A 341 -28.40 -12.90 9.38
C ILE A 341 -27.57 -11.62 9.59
N GLY A 342 -26.78 -11.56 10.66
CA GLY A 342 -25.90 -10.43 10.96
C GLY A 342 -24.90 -10.16 9.84
N VAL A 343 -24.27 -11.20 9.30
CA VAL A 343 -23.33 -11.09 8.17
C VAL A 343 -24.05 -10.62 6.91
N SER A 344 -25.25 -11.12 6.62
CA SER A 344 -26.07 -10.65 5.49
C SER A 344 -26.38 -9.15 5.60
N TRP A 345 -26.78 -8.69 6.78
CA TRP A 345 -27.05 -7.28 7.03
C TRP A 345 -25.79 -6.42 6.94
N LEU A 346 -24.67 -6.87 7.50
CA LEU A 346 -23.39 -6.18 7.40
C LEU A 346 -22.95 -6.01 5.94
N LEU A 347 -23.00 -7.08 5.14
CA LEU A 347 -22.65 -7.01 3.71
C LEU A 347 -23.60 -6.07 2.94
N TRP A 348 -24.89 -6.07 3.28
CA TRP A 348 -25.82 -5.11 2.70
C TRP A 348 -25.48 -3.67 3.10
N LEU A 349 -25.14 -3.39 4.37
CA LEU A 349 -24.67 -2.07 4.81
C LEU A 349 -23.38 -1.65 4.08
N LEU A 350 -22.55 -2.62 3.68
CA LEU A 350 -21.31 -2.42 2.91
C LEU A 350 -21.51 -2.23 1.41
N GLY A 351 -22.75 -2.07 0.94
CA GLY A 351 -23.01 -1.78 -0.47
C GLY A 351 -23.26 -3.02 -1.34
N LEU A 352 -23.10 -4.23 -0.81
CA LEU A 352 -23.35 -5.47 -1.56
C LEU A 352 -24.85 -5.78 -1.68
N SER A 353 -25.21 -6.55 -2.70
CA SER A 353 -26.52 -7.19 -2.82
C SER A 353 -26.43 -8.61 -2.28
N THR A 354 -27.21 -8.96 -1.25
CA THR A 354 -27.13 -10.26 -0.58
C THR A 354 -28.33 -11.13 -0.90
N ALA A 355 -28.10 -12.44 -0.98
CA ALA A 355 -29.16 -13.46 -1.00
C ALA A 355 -28.82 -14.54 0.03
N THR A 356 -29.62 -14.61 1.10
CA THR A 356 -29.52 -15.67 2.11
C THR A 356 -30.14 -16.95 1.56
N LEU A 357 -29.36 -18.03 1.55
CA LEU A 357 -29.73 -19.29 0.92
C LEU A 357 -29.95 -20.41 1.94
N GLY A 358 -29.19 -20.43 3.06
CA GLY A 358 -29.24 -21.49 4.09
C GLY A 358 -30.46 -21.49 5.04
N GLY A 359 -31.44 -20.60 4.84
CA GLY A 359 -32.46 -20.32 5.84
C GLY A 359 -33.55 -21.39 6.09
N THR A 360 -33.59 -22.47 5.30
CA THR A 360 -34.66 -23.49 5.39
C THR A 360 -34.11 -24.91 5.36
N ALA A 361 -34.87 -25.88 5.89
CA ALA A 361 -34.48 -27.30 5.85
C ALA A 361 -34.26 -27.83 4.42
N LYS A 362 -34.91 -27.23 3.41
CA LYS A 362 -34.74 -27.62 2.00
C LYS A 362 -33.51 -27.03 1.34
N THR A 363 -32.87 -26.05 1.98
CA THR A 363 -31.75 -25.29 1.43
C THR A 363 -30.51 -25.34 2.34
N GLN A 364 -30.52 -26.24 3.33
CA GLN A 364 -29.39 -26.43 4.27
C GLN A 364 -28.08 -26.83 3.56
N ASP A 365 -28.18 -27.43 2.37
CA ASP A 365 -27.02 -27.87 1.59
C ASP A 365 -26.46 -26.74 0.70
N PHE A 366 -27.11 -25.56 0.67
CA PHE A 366 -26.61 -24.39 -0.05
C PHE A 366 -25.53 -23.68 0.78
N ALA A 367 -24.86 -22.70 0.16
CA ALA A 367 -24.07 -21.76 0.94
C ALA A 367 -24.98 -21.00 1.93
N ASP A 368 -24.46 -20.49 3.03
CA ASP A 368 -25.29 -19.70 3.95
C ASP A 368 -25.87 -18.46 3.25
N LEU A 369 -25.02 -17.74 2.50
CA LEU A 369 -25.43 -16.66 1.60
C LEU A 369 -24.47 -16.45 0.44
N ILE A 370 -24.94 -15.74 -0.58
CA ILE A 370 -24.11 -15.13 -1.62
C ILE A 370 -24.26 -13.62 -1.57
N ALA A 371 -23.21 -12.90 -1.93
CA ALA A 371 -23.25 -11.45 -2.05
C ALA A 371 -22.59 -11.00 -3.36
N THR A 372 -23.15 -9.97 -4.00
CA THR A 372 -22.60 -9.41 -5.23
C THR A 372 -22.25 -7.94 -5.10
N THR A 373 -21.17 -7.53 -5.76
CA THR A 373 -20.81 -6.12 -5.93
C THR A 373 -21.61 -5.48 -7.06
N PRO A 374 -21.63 -4.13 -7.17
CA PRO A 374 -22.21 -3.43 -8.31
C PRO A 374 -21.64 -3.85 -9.68
N GLU A 375 -20.34 -4.17 -9.78
CA GLU A 375 -19.74 -4.72 -11.01
C GLU A 375 -20.03 -6.21 -11.23
N GLY A 376 -20.73 -6.86 -10.28
CA GLY A 376 -21.21 -8.23 -10.43
C GLY A 376 -20.23 -9.31 -9.95
N HIS A 377 -19.19 -8.95 -9.20
CA HIS A 377 -18.32 -9.95 -8.57
C HIS A 377 -19.02 -10.62 -7.39
N PHE A 378 -18.65 -11.87 -7.08
CA PHE A 378 -19.36 -12.71 -6.11
C PHE A 378 -18.52 -13.07 -4.89
N PHE A 379 -19.13 -12.93 -3.72
CA PHE A 379 -18.74 -13.67 -2.52
C PHE A 379 -19.68 -14.85 -2.31
N VAL A 380 -19.11 -16.02 -2.06
CA VAL A 380 -19.83 -17.20 -1.57
C VAL A 380 -19.45 -17.37 -0.12
N VAL A 381 -20.43 -17.29 0.78
CA VAL A 381 -20.18 -17.07 2.21
C VAL A 381 -20.71 -18.23 3.05
N GLU A 382 -19.85 -18.71 3.95
CA GLU A 382 -20.22 -19.58 5.07
C GLU A 382 -19.94 -18.87 6.39
N CYS A 383 -20.82 -19.07 7.36
CA CYS A 383 -20.70 -18.55 8.72
C CYS A 383 -20.48 -19.70 9.71
N THR A 384 -19.62 -19.50 10.71
CA THR A 384 -19.42 -20.48 11.79
C THR A 384 -19.15 -19.81 13.13
N THR A 385 -19.76 -20.32 14.20
CA THR A 385 -19.48 -19.93 15.58
C THR A 385 -18.45 -20.86 16.26
N GLY A 386 -18.04 -21.93 15.55
CA GLY A 386 -17.04 -22.90 15.97
C GLY A 386 -15.72 -22.76 15.21
N LEU A 387 -14.92 -23.83 15.24
CA LEU A 387 -13.71 -23.95 14.41
C LEU A 387 -14.06 -24.00 12.91
N LEU A 388 -13.14 -23.60 12.03
CA LEU A 388 -13.44 -23.45 10.60
C LEU A 388 -13.72 -24.78 9.91
N LYS A 389 -13.13 -25.87 10.41
CA LYS A 389 -13.30 -27.23 9.88
C LYS A 389 -14.47 -27.99 10.47
N ALA A 390 -15.17 -27.40 11.44
CA ALA A 390 -16.34 -28.03 12.03
C ALA A 390 -17.36 -28.36 10.92
N ASP A 391 -17.95 -29.56 11.03
CA ASP A 391 -19.03 -30.02 10.16
C ASP A 391 -18.73 -29.97 8.65
N ASN A 392 -17.45 -30.13 8.26
CA ASN A 392 -17.01 -30.13 6.86
C ASN A 392 -17.31 -28.82 6.09
N LYS A 393 -17.52 -27.70 6.80
CA LYS A 393 -17.86 -26.41 6.19
C LYS A 393 -16.82 -25.90 5.21
N LEU A 394 -15.53 -25.97 5.56
CA LEU A 394 -14.45 -25.43 4.72
C LEU A 394 -14.35 -26.15 3.34
N PRO A 395 -14.27 -27.49 3.24
CA PRO A 395 -14.31 -28.17 1.94
C PRO A 395 -15.60 -27.90 1.14
N MET A 396 -16.75 -27.85 1.81
CA MET A 396 -18.04 -27.58 1.16
C MET A 396 -18.10 -26.16 0.59
N LEU A 397 -17.58 -25.16 1.30
CA LEU A 397 -17.50 -23.79 0.83
C LEU A 397 -16.72 -23.72 -0.50
N ILE A 398 -15.56 -24.36 -0.56
CA ILE A 398 -14.70 -24.38 -1.75
C ILE A 398 -15.45 -25.03 -2.92
N GLN A 399 -16.10 -26.17 -2.68
CA GLN A 399 -16.91 -26.85 -3.69
C GLN A 399 -18.04 -25.95 -4.20
N ARG A 400 -18.78 -25.29 -3.30
CA ARG A 400 -19.88 -24.37 -3.64
C ARG A 400 -19.37 -23.17 -4.44
N ALA A 401 -18.26 -22.55 -4.04
CA ALA A 401 -17.66 -21.43 -4.75
C ALA A 401 -17.17 -21.82 -6.15
N GLN A 402 -16.56 -22.99 -6.28
CA GLN A 402 -16.11 -23.52 -7.57
C GLN A 402 -17.29 -23.78 -8.51
N LEU A 403 -18.39 -24.36 -8.02
CA LEU A 403 -19.61 -24.57 -8.80
C LEU A 403 -20.19 -23.23 -9.29
N VAL A 404 -20.22 -22.21 -8.44
CA VAL A 404 -20.67 -20.85 -8.83
C VAL A 404 -19.77 -20.30 -9.94
N LYS A 405 -18.44 -20.37 -9.75
CA LYS A 405 -17.45 -19.92 -10.74
C LYS A 405 -17.61 -20.61 -12.09
N GLU A 406 -17.75 -21.93 -12.11
CA GLU A 406 -17.96 -22.71 -13.33
C GLU A 406 -19.26 -22.31 -14.04
N ARG A 407 -20.36 -22.14 -13.31
CA ARG A 407 -21.65 -21.72 -13.88
C ARG A 407 -21.60 -20.30 -14.45
N ILE A 408 -20.90 -19.37 -13.78
CA ILE A 408 -20.67 -18.01 -14.27
C ILE A 408 -19.88 -18.04 -15.59
N VAL A 409 -18.80 -18.83 -15.65
CA VAL A 409 -18.01 -18.98 -16.88
C VAL A 409 -18.85 -19.57 -18.01
N LEU A 410 -19.61 -20.63 -17.76
CA LEU A 410 -20.49 -21.27 -18.75
C LEU A 410 -21.60 -20.32 -19.24
N SER A 411 -22.00 -19.35 -18.43
CA SER A 411 -22.98 -18.32 -18.79
C SER A 411 -22.41 -17.17 -19.64
N GLY A 412 -21.12 -17.21 -19.98
CA GLY A 412 -20.45 -16.17 -20.77
C GLY A 412 -19.87 -15.02 -19.94
N ASN A 413 -19.94 -15.09 -18.61
CA ASN A 413 -19.52 -14.02 -17.70
C ASN A 413 -18.13 -14.25 -17.09
N ARG A 414 -17.17 -14.73 -17.90
CA ARG A 414 -15.82 -15.13 -17.44
C ARG A 414 -15.02 -14.01 -16.76
N HIS A 415 -15.36 -12.75 -17.01
CA HIS A 415 -14.72 -11.58 -16.39
C HIS A 415 -15.10 -11.40 -14.91
N LEU A 416 -16.20 -12.01 -14.46
CA LEU A 416 -16.64 -11.94 -13.08
C LEU A 416 -15.84 -12.91 -12.21
N LYS A 417 -15.46 -12.43 -11.02
CA LYS A 417 -14.65 -13.17 -10.07
C LYS A 417 -15.51 -13.69 -8.93
N VAL A 418 -15.06 -14.79 -8.31
CA VAL A 418 -15.74 -15.45 -7.19
C VAL A 418 -14.72 -15.69 -6.08
N ILE A 419 -15.00 -15.20 -4.89
CA ILE A 419 -14.17 -15.41 -3.69
C ILE A 419 -14.97 -16.24 -2.67
N PRO A 420 -14.45 -17.41 -2.23
CA PRO A 420 -15.00 -18.10 -1.06
C PRO A 420 -14.64 -17.35 0.22
N VAL A 421 -15.63 -17.07 1.05
CA VAL A 421 -15.47 -16.34 2.32
C VAL A 421 -15.99 -17.17 3.48
N MET A 422 -15.15 -17.35 4.50
CA MET A 422 -15.53 -17.96 5.76
C MET A 422 -15.59 -16.88 6.84
N VAL A 423 -16.76 -16.66 7.42
CA VAL A 423 -16.97 -15.67 8.49
C VAL A 423 -17.14 -16.38 9.82
N THR A 424 -16.45 -15.91 10.85
CA THR A 424 -16.56 -16.48 12.18
C THR A 424 -16.65 -15.42 13.28
N SER A 425 -17.45 -15.71 14.31
CA SER A 425 -17.48 -14.90 15.53
C SER A 425 -16.27 -15.14 16.44
N ARG A 426 -15.35 -16.04 16.07
CA ARG A 426 -14.09 -16.34 16.77
C ARG A 426 -12.99 -15.35 16.43
N THR A 427 -12.09 -15.16 17.39
CA THR A 427 -10.85 -14.39 17.23
C THR A 427 -9.85 -15.13 16.33
N ARG A 428 -8.89 -14.40 15.75
CA ARG A 428 -7.83 -15.00 14.93
C ARG A 428 -7.03 -16.06 15.70
N GLU A 429 -6.76 -15.83 16.99
CA GLU A 429 -6.00 -16.75 17.82
C GLU A 429 -6.78 -18.06 18.09
N GLU A 430 -8.09 -17.98 18.33
CA GLU A 430 -8.94 -19.16 18.57
C GLU A 430 -9.00 -20.12 17.37
N ILE A 431 -8.87 -19.61 16.14
CA ILE A 431 -8.96 -20.40 14.90
C ILE A 431 -7.60 -20.65 14.25
N ARG A 432 -6.50 -20.28 14.90
CA ARG A 432 -5.15 -20.30 14.33
C ARG A 432 -4.78 -21.65 13.71
N ALA A 433 -5.20 -22.75 14.33
CA ALA A 433 -4.94 -24.12 13.84
C ALA A 433 -5.59 -24.44 12.48
N ASP A 434 -6.66 -23.73 12.11
CA ASP A 434 -7.39 -23.95 10.86
C ASP A 434 -7.11 -22.88 9.79
N LEU A 435 -6.55 -21.75 10.22
CA LEU A 435 -6.39 -20.56 9.41
C LEU A 435 -5.42 -20.78 8.24
N ASP A 436 -4.24 -21.35 8.51
CA ASP A 436 -3.23 -21.64 7.48
C ASP A 436 -3.78 -22.52 6.35
N GLN A 437 -4.64 -23.49 6.70
CA GLN A 437 -5.25 -24.35 5.70
C GLN A 437 -6.30 -23.60 4.86
N ALA A 438 -7.11 -22.75 5.48
CA ALA A 438 -8.08 -21.95 4.74
C ALA A 438 -7.38 -20.97 3.78
N GLU A 439 -6.31 -20.33 4.25
CA GLU A 439 -5.47 -19.42 3.45
C GLU A 439 -4.82 -20.16 2.27
N ARG A 440 -4.25 -21.36 2.47
CA ARG A 440 -3.71 -22.23 1.40
C ARG A 440 -4.74 -22.64 0.35
N LEU A 441 -6.02 -22.68 0.71
CA LEU A 441 -7.11 -23.04 -0.19
C LEU A 441 -7.73 -21.81 -0.88
N GLY A 442 -7.18 -20.62 -0.67
CA GLY A 442 -7.67 -19.38 -1.27
C GLY A 442 -8.99 -18.91 -0.68
N VAL A 443 -9.28 -19.27 0.58
CA VAL A 443 -10.47 -18.83 1.30
C VAL A 443 -10.15 -17.58 2.09
N LEU A 444 -10.96 -16.53 1.89
CA LEU A 444 -10.90 -15.33 2.72
C LEU A 444 -11.55 -15.62 4.08
N VAL A 445 -10.79 -15.47 5.16
CA VAL A 445 -11.31 -15.67 6.52
C VAL A 445 -11.54 -14.32 7.19
N ILE A 446 -12.79 -14.09 7.62
CA ILE A 446 -13.20 -12.88 8.33
C ILE A 446 -13.45 -13.25 9.79
N THR A 447 -12.58 -12.79 10.68
CA THR A 447 -12.63 -13.06 12.12
C THR A 447 -13.38 -11.96 12.87
N LYS A 448 -13.62 -12.17 14.16
CA LYS A 448 -14.29 -11.20 15.04
C LYS A 448 -13.70 -9.79 14.97
N GLU A 449 -12.38 -9.68 14.97
CA GLU A 449 -11.66 -8.41 14.92
C GLU A 449 -11.95 -7.66 13.61
N VAL A 450 -11.93 -8.40 12.50
CA VAL A 450 -12.23 -7.86 11.17
C VAL A 450 -13.71 -7.46 11.07
N ILE A 451 -14.62 -8.21 11.68
CA ILE A 451 -16.06 -7.83 11.73
C ILE A 451 -16.23 -6.47 12.41
N GLU A 452 -15.58 -6.25 13.55
CA GLU A 452 -15.66 -4.97 14.28
C GLU A 452 -15.04 -3.82 13.47
N GLU A 453 -13.90 -4.05 12.82
CA GLU A 453 -13.29 -3.08 11.90
C GLU A 453 -14.26 -2.72 10.77
N VAL A 454 -14.83 -3.72 10.11
CA VAL A 454 -15.71 -3.55 8.96
C VAL A 454 -17.04 -2.88 9.35
N LEU A 455 -17.55 -3.09 10.57
CA LEU A 455 -18.70 -2.36 11.09
C LEU A 455 -18.45 -0.85 11.11
N THR A 456 -17.24 -0.39 11.42
CA THR A 456 -16.91 1.05 11.39
C THR A 456 -16.94 1.63 9.98
N ARG A 457 -16.60 0.81 8.95
CA ARG A 457 -16.63 1.22 7.54
C ARG A 457 -18.04 1.51 7.03
N THR A 458 -19.08 1.10 7.75
CA THR A 458 -20.48 1.35 7.37
C THR A 458 -20.95 2.79 7.63
N ILE A 459 -20.18 3.62 8.35
CA ILE A 459 -20.53 5.02 8.66
C ILE A 459 -20.62 5.87 7.37
N THR A 460 -19.68 5.66 6.46
CA THR A 460 -19.64 6.25 5.11
C THR A 460 -20.21 5.30 4.08
N ILE A 461 -20.60 5.80 2.90
CA ILE A 461 -20.96 4.93 1.76
C ILE A 461 -19.68 4.18 1.33
N PRO A 462 -19.62 2.86 1.54
CA PRO A 462 -18.46 2.08 1.14
C PRO A 462 -18.55 1.73 -0.35
N ASN A 463 -17.39 1.58 -0.99
CA ASN A 463 -17.30 1.06 -2.35
C ASN A 463 -17.16 -0.47 -2.29
N ALA A 464 -18.24 -1.19 -2.59
CA ALA A 464 -18.28 -2.65 -2.58
C ALA A 464 -17.31 -3.30 -3.58
N ASP A 465 -17.02 -2.66 -4.71
CA ASP A 465 -16.04 -3.16 -5.68
C ASP A 465 -14.61 -2.97 -5.16
N SER A 466 -14.31 -1.86 -4.48
CA SER A 466 -13.03 -1.67 -3.79
C SER A 466 -12.82 -2.68 -2.67
N LEU A 467 -13.86 -2.97 -1.88
CA LEU A 467 -13.85 -4.04 -0.88
C LEU A 467 -13.53 -5.41 -1.49
N PHE A 468 -14.06 -5.67 -2.68
CA PHE A 468 -13.78 -6.91 -3.40
C PHE A 468 -12.32 -6.98 -3.88
N ILE A 469 -11.76 -5.88 -4.38
CA ILE A 469 -10.36 -5.81 -4.79
C ILE A 469 -9.42 -6.00 -3.59
N GLU A 470 -9.73 -5.38 -2.44
CA GLU A 470 -9.00 -5.59 -1.18
C GLU A 470 -9.03 -7.07 -0.76
N ALA A 471 -10.20 -7.70 -0.80
CA ALA A 471 -10.39 -9.11 -0.51
C ALA A 471 -9.60 -10.01 -1.48
N GLU A 472 -9.61 -9.71 -2.78
CA GLU A 472 -8.84 -10.44 -3.79
C GLU A 472 -7.34 -10.35 -3.51
N ARG A 473 -6.85 -9.15 -3.20
CA ARG A 473 -5.45 -8.91 -2.86
C ARG A 473 -5.05 -9.72 -1.63
N ALA A 474 -5.85 -9.68 -0.56
CA ALA A 474 -5.59 -10.45 0.65
C ALA A 474 -5.51 -11.96 0.39
N VAL A 475 -6.43 -12.50 -0.43
CA VAL A 475 -6.39 -13.92 -0.85
C VAL A 475 -5.13 -14.22 -1.66
N HIS A 476 -4.75 -13.33 -2.59
CA HIS A 476 -3.56 -13.51 -3.42
C HIS A 476 -2.25 -13.46 -2.61
N GLU A 477 -2.12 -12.50 -1.69
CA GLU A 477 -1.00 -12.40 -0.77
C GLU A 477 -0.89 -13.66 0.10
N ASN A 478 -2.02 -14.14 0.64
CA ASN A 478 -2.04 -15.35 1.45
C ASN A 478 -1.65 -16.60 0.64
N LEU A 479 -2.15 -16.78 -0.57
CA LEU A 479 -1.74 -17.89 -1.45
C LEU A 479 -0.24 -17.81 -1.79
N SER A 480 0.28 -16.61 -2.05
CA SER A 480 1.67 -16.39 -2.42
C SER A 480 2.64 -16.77 -1.29
N LYS A 481 2.27 -16.55 -0.02
CA LYS A 481 3.06 -17.00 1.15
C LYS A 481 3.36 -18.49 1.10
N TYR A 482 2.42 -19.32 0.64
CA TYR A 482 2.54 -20.78 0.66
C TYR A 482 3.01 -21.38 -0.68
N HIS A 483 2.85 -20.67 -1.79
CA HIS A 483 3.43 -21.08 -3.07
C HIS A 483 4.96 -20.95 -3.10
N LEU A 484 5.55 -20.14 -2.21
CA LEU A 484 7.00 -20.03 -2.01
C LEU A 484 7.59 -21.12 -1.11
N GLU A 485 6.75 -21.94 -0.45
CA GLU A 485 7.17 -23.03 0.45
C GLU A 485 7.21 -24.42 -0.23
N GLN A 486 6.83 -24.53 -1.51
CA GLN A 486 6.87 -25.75 -2.33
C GLN A 486 7.91 -25.63 -3.43
#